data_AF-A0A2T4DGE5-F1
#
_entry.id   AF-A0A2T4DGE5-F1
#
_cell.length_a   1.000
_cell.length_b   1.000
_cell.length_c   1.000
_cell.angle_alpha   90.00
_cell.angle_beta   90.00
_cell.angle_gamma   90.00
#
_symmetry.space_group_name_H-M   'P 1'
#
loop_
_entity.id
_entity.type
_entity.pdbx_description
1 polymer ?
#
loop_
_entity_poly.entity_id
_entity_poly.type
_entity_poly.pdbx_seq_one_letter_code
_entity_poly.pdbx_strand_id
1 'polypeptide(L)' 'MMPIIFDDEQLPKVKAYYKYELAEMYCVCTKTFSAWIHMYFEELQQFGYTKHTKLLRPEIVKFLFERLGEP' A
#
# COMPACT_ATOMS: atom_id res chain seq x y z
N MET A 1 25.29 3.59 -25.27
CA MET A 1 25.27 2.73 -24.08
C MET A 1 24.11 3.19 -23.21
N MET A 2 23.25 2.23 -22.85
CA MET A 2 22.04 2.30 -22.02
C MET A 2 20.81 3.06 -22.58
N PRO A 3 19.69 2.38 -22.87
CA PRO A 3 18.40 3.05 -23.04
C PRO A 3 17.94 3.52 -21.65
N ILE A 4 17.60 4.80 -21.56
CA ILE A 4 17.00 5.36 -20.37
C ILE A 4 15.53 4.94 -20.43
N ILE A 5 15.19 3.86 -19.73
CA ILE A 5 13.81 3.46 -19.51
C ILE A 5 13.29 4.45 -18.46
N PHE A 6 12.81 5.61 -18.90
CA PHE A 6 11.86 6.36 -18.10
C PHE A 6 10.55 5.61 -18.25
N ASP A 7 10.28 4.78 -17.24
CA ASP A 7 9.02 4.09 -17.05
C ASP A 7 7.93 5.18 -16.91
N ASP A 8 7.39 5.55 -18.07
CA ASP A 8 6.16 6.28 -18.22
C ASP A 8 5.08 5.48 -17.47
N GLU A 9 4.22 6.17 -16.71
CA GLU A 9 3.00 5.60 -16.10
C GLU A 9 3.11 5.03 -14.66
N GLN A 10 3.69 5.78 -13.72
CA GLN A 10 3.31 5.64 -12.30
C GLN A 10 2.12 6.57 -11.97
N LEU A 11 1.02 6.46 -12.74
CA LEU A 11 -0.28 6.73 -12.13
C LEU A 11 -0.37 5.76 -10.94
N PRO A 12 -0.62 6.21 -9.69
CA PRO A 12 -0.82 5.29 -8.59
C PRO A 12 -1.99 4.43 -9.02
N LYS A 13 -1.66 3.21 -9.45
CA LYS A 13 -2.62 2.23 -9.93
C LYS A 13 -3.30 1.81 -8.63
N VAL A 14 -4.29 2.60 -8.19
CA VAL A 14 -5.10 2.36 -6.99
C VAL A 14 -5.87 1.08 -7.26
N LYS A 15 -5.17 -0.03 -7.07
CA LYS A 15 -5.57 -1.40 -7.31
C LYS A 15 -5.58 -2.08 -5.96
N ALA A 16 -6.21 -3.25 -5.91
CA ALA A 16 -6.07 -4.07 -4.73
C ALA A 16 -4.63 -4.60 -4.67
N TYR A 17 -3.94 -4.35 -3.57
CA TYR A 17 -2.57 -4.83 -3.34
C TYR A 17 -2.54 -5.77 -2.14
N TYR A 18 -1.65 -6.73 -2.18
CA TYR A 18 -1.35 -7.50 -0.97
C TYR A 18 -0.51 -6.67 0.01
N LYS A 19 -0.59 -7.02 1.30
CA LYS A 19 0.24 -6.39 2.35
C LYS A 19 1.75 -6.42 2.02
N TYR A 20 2.22 -7.50 1.41
CA TYR A 20 3.63 -7.64 1.06
C TYR A 20 4.00 -6.75 -0.13
N GLU A 21 3.12 -6.60 -1.12
CA GLU A 21 3.37 -5.71 -2.26
C GLU A 21 3.44 -4.25 -1.82
N LEU A 22 2.57 -3.83 -0.91
CA LEU A 22 2.68 -2.51 -0.32
C LEU A 22 3.96 -2.37 0.49
N ALA A 23 4.30 -3.35 1.33
CA ALA A 23 5.56 -3.30 2.07
C ALA A 23 6.77 -3.14 1.13
N GLU A 24 6.80 -3.88 0.00
CA GLU A 24 7.83 -3.74 -1.02
C GLU A 24 7.82 -2.38 -1.71
N MET A 25 6.65 -1.82 -2.06
CA MET A 25 6.54 -0.48 -2.64
C MET A 25 7.12 0.60 -1.71
N TYR A 26 6.82 0.52 -0.42
CA TYR A 26 7.37 1.43 0.58
C TYR A 26 8.82 1.11 0.98
N CYS A 27 9.43 0.09 0.36
CA CYS A 27 10.77 -0.40 0.71
C CYS A 27 10.92 -0.72 2.21
N VAL A 28 9.84 -1.23 2.83
CA VAL A 28 9.81 -1.62 4.24
C VAL A 28 9.53 -3.12 4.40
N CYS A 29 9.95 -3.67 5.54
CA CYS A 29 9.60 -5.04 5.90
C CYS A 29 8.09 -5.17 6.15
N THR A 30 7.51 -6.33 5.82
CA THR A 30 6.09 -6.65 6.13
C THR A 30 5.71 -6.46 7.59
N LYS A 31 6.64 -6.65 8.52
CA LYS A 31 6.44 -6.36 9.96
C LYS A 31 6.23 -4.87 10.23
N THR A 32 7.08 -4.03 9.65
CA THR A 32 6.99 -2.57 9.75
C THR A 32 5.68 -2.09 9.14
N PHE A 33 5.36 -2.56 7.93
CA PHE A 33 4.11 -2.23 7.28
C PHE A 33 2.89 -2.71 8.08
N SER A 34 2.95 -3.91 8.66
CA SER A 34 1.89 -4.41 9.53
C SER A 34 1.72 -3.56 10.80
N ALA A 35 2.80 -3.01 11.35
CA ALA A 35 2.72 -2.09 12.49
C ALA A 35 2.03 -0.77 12.08
N TRP A 36 2.35 -0.23 10.90
CA TRP A 36 1.68 0.96 10.36
C TRP A 36 0.19 0.71 10.12
N ILE A 37 -0.15 -0.39 9.46
CA ILE A 37 -1.55 -0.80 9.28
C ILE A 37 -2.26 -0.98 10.63
N HIS A 38 -1.57 -1.46 11.66
CA HIS A 38 -2.13 -1.57 13.00
C HIS A 38 -2.43 -0.20 13.63
N MET A 39 -1.63 0.84 13.35
CA MET A 39 -1.90 2.20 13.82
C MET A 39 -3.17 2.78 13.21
N TYR A 40 -3.44 2.47 11.94
CA TYR A 40 -4.65 2.90 11.24
C TYR A 40 -5.76 1.84 11.25
N PHE A 41 -5.62 0.79 12.07
CA PHE A 41 -6.51 -0.38 12.01
C PHE A 41 -7.98 0.00 12.18
N GLU A 42 -8.28 0.92 13.10
CA GLU A 42 -9.64 1.39 13.37
C GLU A 42 -10.24 2.13 12.16
N GLU A 43 -9.49 3.03 11.53
CA GLU A 43 -9.89 3.73 10.30
C GLU A 43 -10.06 2.73 9.15
N LEU A 44 -9.11 1.82 8.96
CA LEU A 44 -9.16 0.77 7.96
C LEU A 44 -10.37 -0.15 8.15
N GLN A 45 -10.75 -0.43 9.40
CA GLN A 45 -11.92 -1.25 9.71
C GLN A 45 -13.22 -0.61 9.21
N GLN A 46 -13.30 0.73 9.16
CA GLN A 46 -14.43 1.46 8.55
C GLN A 46 -14.51 1.23 7.03
N PHE A 47 -13.37 1.03 6.37
CA PHE A 47 -13.29 0.63 4.95
C PHE A 47 -13.51 -0.88 4.73
N GLY A 48 -13.88 -1.63 5.76
CA GLY A 48 -14.10 -3.08 5.68
C GLY A 48 -12.82 -3.91 5.72
N TYR A 49 -11.70 -3.33 6.17
CA TYR A 49 -10.49 -4.08 6.44
C TYR A 49 -10.69 -4.99 7.65
N THR A 50 -10.31 -6.26 7.51
CA THR A 50 -10.28 -7.21 8.64
C THR A 50 -8.88 -7.77 8.85
N LYS A 51 -8.65 -8.33 10.04
CA LYS A 51 -7.36 -8.91 10.46
C LYS A 51 -6.87 -10.01 9.50
N HIS A 52 -7.82 -10.74 8.90
CA HIS A 52 -7.58 -11.81 7.93
C HIS A 52 -7.53 -11.32 6.47
N THR A 53 -7.80 -10.03 6.22
CA THR A 53 -7.72 -9.43 4.90
C THR A 53 -6.25 -9.39 4.46
N LYS A 54 -5.89 -10.32 3.58
CA LYS A 54 -4.58 -10.36 2.91
C LYS A 54 -4.49 -9.33 1.78
N LEU A 55 -5.62 -9.06 1.13
CA LEU A 55 -5.77 -8.21 -0.04
C LEU A 55 -6.41 -6.87 0.35
N LEU A 56 -5.61 -5.81 0.34
CA LEU A 56 -6.03 -4.47 0.67
C LEU A 56 -6.76 -3.90 -0.53
N ARG A 57 -8.01 -3.46 -0.32
CA ARG A 57 -8.81 -2.85 -1.38
C ARG A 57 -8.16 -1.56 -1.88
N PRO A 58 -8.43 -1.16 -3.13
CA PRO A 58 -7.96 0.10 -3.67
C PRO A 58 -8.27 1.31 -2.76
N GLU A 59 -9.42 1.33 -2.09
CA GLU A 59 -9.78 2.39 -1.14
C GLU A 59 -8.82 2.49 0.06
N ILE A 60 -8.45 1.32 0.61
CA ILE A 60 -7.49 1.22 1.71
C ILE A 60 -6.09 1.62 1.23
N VAL A 61 -5.70 1.17 0.04
CA VAL A 61 -4.41 1.52 -0.57
C VAL A 61 -4.33 3.04 -0.76
N LYS A 62 -5.39 3.66 -1.28
CA LYS A 62 -5.47 5.11 -1.44
C LYS A 62 -5.35 5.83 -0.11
N PHE A 63 -6.08 5.37 0.90
CA PHE A 63 -6.00 5.93 2.25
C PHE A 63 -4.59 5.81 2.84
N LEU A 64 -3.94 4.65 2.65
CA LEU A 64 -2.56 4.44 3.09
C LEU A 64 -1.59 5.35 2.34
N PHE A 65 -1.76 5.54 1.03
CA PHE A 65 -0.94 6.45 0.22
C PHE A 65 -1.13 7.91 0.65
N GLU A 66 -2.35 8.33 0.98
CA GLU A 66 -2.57 9.69 1.50
C GLU A 66 -2.00 9.89 2.91
N ARG A 67 -1.95 8.85 3.74
CA ARG A 67 -1.42 8.93 5.12
C ARG A 67 0.10 8.76 5.22
N LEU A 68 0.64 7.76 4.51
CA LEU A 68 2.06 7.40 4.52
C LEU A 68 2.87 8.20 3.48
N GLY A 69 2.19 8.81 2.51
CA GLY A 69 2.79 9.40 1.32
C GLY A 69 2.78 8.39 0.16
N GLU A 70 2.63 8.89 -1.06
CA GLU A 70 2.82 8.04 -2.25
C GLU A 70 4.29 7.58 -2.29
N PRO A 71 4.56 6.26 -2.34
CA PRO A 71 5.92 5.72 -2.40
C PRO A 71 6.63 6.05 -3.71
#